data_AF-A0A6N4VDJ7-F1
#
_entry.id   AF-A0A6N4VDJ7-F1
#
_cell.length_a   1.000
_cell.length_b   1.000
_cell.length_c   1.000
_cell.angle_alpha   90.00
_cell.angle_beta   90.00
_cell.angle_gamma   90.00
#
_symmetry.space_group_name_H-M   'P 1'
#
loop_
_entity.id
_entity.type
_entity.pdbx_description
1 polymer ?
#
loop_
_entity_poly.entity_id
_entity_poly.type
_entity_poly.pdbx_seq_one_letter_code
_entity_poly.pdbx_strand_id
1 'polypeptide(L)' 'MDNDNVETVAPSEICKGDVIADPAANRWLTVSEIQLMEDTHAGTYRFFGDGPDDRVAFEENEQVTRRPA' A
#
# COMPACT_ATOMS: atom_id res chain seq x y z
N MET A 1 -8.76 20.39 5.27
CA MET A 1 -9.69 19.55 4.51
C MET A 1 -9.35 18.14 4.92
N ASP A 2 -10.12 17.62 5.87
CA ASP A 2 -9.93 16.31 6.50
C ASP A 2 -10.34 15.23 5.49
N ASN A 3 -9.44 14.89 4.57
CA ASN A 3 -9.62 13.77 3.64
C ASN A 3 -9.43 12.44 4.40
N ASP A 4 -10.33 12.14 5.34
CA ASP A 4 -10.47 10.80 5.92
C ASP A 4 -11.39 9.93 5.01
N ASN A 5 -11.29 10.12 3.69
CA ASN A 5 -11.99 9.27 2.73
C ASN A 5 -11.22 7.95 2.60
N VAL A 6 -11.32 7.14 3.66
CA VAL A 6 -10.78 5.80 3.71
C VAL A 6 -11.56 4.93 2.74
N GLU A 7 -10.87 4.33 1.78
CA GLU A 7 -11.45 3.43 0.79
C GLU A 7 -10.66 2.12 0.72
N THR A 8 -11.30 1.08 0.18
CA THR A 8 -10.70 -0.22 -0.05
C THR A 8 -10.59 -0.44 -1.55
N VAL A 9 -9.36 -0.61 -2.03
CA VAL A 9 -9.01 -0.67 -3.46
C VAL A 9 -8.05 -1.81 -3.74
N ALA A 10 -7.83 -2.12 -5.02
CA ALA A 10 -6.80 -3.07 -5.40
C ALA A 10 -5.39 -2.47 -5.20
N PRO A 11 -4.35 -3.30 -4.94
CA PRO A 11 -2.96 -2.81 -4.82
C PRO A 11 -2.48 -2.06 -6.07
N SER A 12 -2.99 -2.42 -7.24
CA SER A 12 -2.69 -1.77 -8.51
C SER A 12 -3.20 -0.33 -8.62
N GLU A 13 -4.15 0.07 -7.78
CA GLU A 13 -4.71 1.42 -7.75
C GLU A 13 -3.94 2.36 -6.82
N ILE A 14 -3.07 1.83 -5.96
CA ILE A 14 -2.28 2.60 -5.00
C ILE A 14 -1.23 3.44 -5.71
N CYS A 15 -1.15 4.72 -5.35
CA CYS A 15 -0.21 5.68 -5.91
C CYS A 15 0.81 6.16 -4.86
N LYS A 16 1.93 6.71 -5.33
CA LYS A 16 2.88 7.41 -4.45
C LYS A 16 2.18 8.61 -3.82
N GLY A 17 2.37 8.80 -2.52
CA GLY A 17 1.71 9.81 -1.70
C GLY A 17 0.46 9.29 -0.97
N ASP A 18 -0.15 8.18 -1.43
CA ASP A 18 -1.28 7.57 -0.72
C ASP A 18 -0.83 7.10 0.67
N VAL A 19 -1.76 7.10 1.63
CA VAL A 19 -1.52 6.55 2.96
C VAL A 19 -2.31 5.25 3.10
N ILE A 20 -1.63 4.12 3.24
CA ILE A 20 -2.24 2.79 3.29
C ILE A 20 -2.16 2.17 4.68
N ALA A 21 -3.11 1.31 5.02
CA ALA A 21 -3.10 0.58 6.29
C ALA A 21 -2.08 -0.58 6.24
N ASP A 22 -1.26 -0.68 7.28
CA ASP A 22 -0.37 -1.80 7.55
C ASP A 22 -0.94 -2.59 8.75
N PRO A 23 -1.73 -3.64 8.52
CA PRO A 23 -2.35 -4.42 9.59
C PRO A 23 -1.34 -5.24 10.40
N ALA A 24 -0.17 -5.56 9.83
CA ALA A 24 0.86 -6.34 10.53
C ALA A 24 1.52 -5.52 11.65
N ALA A 25 1.70 -4.21 11.43
CA ALA A 25 2.23 -3.29 12.44
C ALA A 25 1.15 -2.40 13.09
N ASN A 26 -0.14 -2.60 12.75
CA ASN A 26 -1.28 -1.80 13.21
C ASN A 26 -1.05 -0.29 13.08
N ARG A 27 -0.61 0.15 11.89
CA ARG A 27 -0.24 1.54 11.59
C ARG A 27 -0.69 1.96 10.19
N TRP A 28 -0.50 3.24 9.88
CA TRP A 28 -0.66 3.79 8.54
C TRP A 28 0.72 4.10 7.94
N LEU A 29 0.89 3.75 6.66
CA LEU A 29 2.12 3.90 5.90
C LEU A 29 1.89 4.90 4.77
N THR A 30 2.64 6.00 4.71
CA THR A 30 2.68 6.87 3.53
C THR A 30 3.53 6.20 2.46
N VAL A 31 3.01 6.05 1.25
CA VAL A 31 3.70 5.38 0.15
C VAL A 31 4.67 6.33 -0.53
N SER A 32 5.97 6.14 -0.30
CA SER A 32 7.05 6.87 -0.97
C SER A 32 7.55 6.13 -2.21
N GLU A 33 7.52 4.80 -2.21
CA GLU A 33 7.92 3.96 -3.33
C GLU A 33 7.04 2.71 -3.50
N ILE A 34 6.90 2.25 -4.75
CA ILE A 34 6.08 1.09 -5.14
C ILE A 34 6.96 0.18 -5.98
N GLN A 35 7.00 -1.11 -5.63
CA GLN A 35 7.69 -2.15 -6.37
C GLN A 35 6.73 -3.30 -6.67
N LEU A 36 6.61 -3.66 -7.94
CA LEU A 36 5.90 -4.86 -8.37
C LEU A 36 6.91 -6.00 -8.54
N MET A 37 6.66 -7.13 -7.87
CA MET A 37 7.37 -8.38 -8.09
C MET A 37 6.47 -9.30 -8.89
N GLU A 38 6.80 -9.50 -10.15
CA GLU A 38 6.11 -10.43 -11.04
C GLU A 38 6.67 -11.85 -10.78
N ASP A 39 6.10 -12.54 -9.79
CA ASP A 39 6.32 -13.96 -9.61
C ASP A 39 5.32 -14.78 -10.44
N THR A 40 5.68 -16.01 -10.80
CA THR A 40 4.97 -16.84 -11.80
C THR A 40 3.57 -17.32 -11.38
N HIS A 41 3.08 -16.95 -10.20
CA HIS A 41 1.79 -17.41 -9.66
C HIS A 41 0.82 -16.28 -9.27
N ALA A 42 1.32 -15.11 -8.86
CA ALA A 42 0.54 -13.90 -8.59
C ALA A 42 1.53 -12.73 -8.43
N GLY A 43 1.24 -11.58 -9.03
CA GLY A 43 2.04 -10.38 -8.79
C GLY A 43 1.99 -9.99 -7.31
N THR A 44 3.13 -9.68 -6.71
CA THR A 44 3.19 -9.12 -5.34
C THR A 44 3.53 -7.64 -5.42
N TYR A 45 2.68 -6.80 -4.86
CA TYR A 45 2.91 -5.37 -4.71
C TYR A 45 3.60 -5.11 -3.37
N ARG A 46 4.71 -4.39 -3.40
CA ARG A 46 5.41 -3.92 -2.21
C ARG A 46 5.43 -2.40 -2.18
N PHE A 47 4.94 -1.84 -1.09
CA PHE A 47 4.90 -0.42 -0.81
C PHE A 47 5.93 -0.08 0.25
N PHE A 48 6.66 1.00 0.05
CA PHE A 48 7.68 1.49 0.97
C PHE A 48 7.34 2.90 1.43
N GLY A 49 7.50 3.18 2.71
CA GLY A 49 7.45 4.52 3.30
C GLY A 49 8.84 5.13 3.45
N ASP A 50 8.95 6.09 4.37
CA ASP A 50 10.17 6.90 4.51
C ASP A 50 11.30 6.21 5.30
N GLY A 51 10.98 5.13 6.02
CA GLY A 51 11.95 4.35 6.80
C GLY A 51 12.51 3.13 6.06
N PRO A 52 13.72 2.67 6.38
CA PRO A 52 14.37 1.52 5.72
C PRO A 52 13.62 0.17 5.93
N ASP A 53 12.89 0.05 7.04
CA ASP A 53 12.02 -1.10 7.33
C ASP A 53 10.53 -0.76 7.16
N ASP A 54 10.24 0.40 6.60
CA ASP A 54 8.88 0.88 6.44
C ASP A 54 8.31 0.33 5.14
N ARG A 55 7.83 -0.91 5.18
CA ARG A 55 7.27 -1.57 4.00
C ARG A 55 6.11 -2.48 4.34
N VAL A 56 5.19 -2.61 3.40
CA VAL A 56 4.08 -3.56 3.44
C VAL A 56 3.95 -4.22 2.07
N ALA A 57 3.55 -5.49 2.06
CA ALA A 57 3.35 -6.25 0.83
C ALA A 57 1.93 -6.76 0.75
N PHE A 58 1.38 -6.78 -0.46
CA PHE A 58 0.06 -7.29 -0.77
C PHE A 58 0.13 -8.14 -2.04
N GLU A 59 -0.59 -9.25 -2.07
CA GLU A 59 -0.83 -10.00 -3.30
C GLU A 59 -1.80 -9.23 -4.21
N GLU A 60 -1.72 -9.44 -5.53
CA GLU A 60 -2.56 -8.77 -6.53
C GLU A 60 -4.08 -8.84 -6.23
N ASN A 61 -4.53 -9.95 -5.64
CA ASN A 61 -5.92 -10.20 -5.28
C ASN A 61 -6.32 -9.74 -3.87
N GLU A 62 -5.39 -9.17 -3.10
CA GLU A 62 -5.71 -8.60 -1.80
C GLU A 62 -6.40 -7.23 -1.91
N GLN A 63 -6.95 -6.78 -0.79
CA GLN A 63 -7.64 -5.50 -0.68
C GLN A 63 -6.80 -4.58 0.20
N VAL A 64 -6.45 -3.40 -0.33
CA VAL A 64 -5.67 -2.41 0.40
C VAL A 64 -6.61 -1.31 0.87
N THR A 65 -6.57 -1.02 2.17
CA THR A 65 -7.27 0.15 2.71
C THR A 65 -6.35 1.36 2.60
N ARG A 66 -6.80 2.41 1.90
CA ARG A 66 -6.02 3.62 1.68
C ARG A 66 -6.77 4.89 2.06
N ARG A 67 -6.00 5.97 2.19
CA ARG A 67 -6.43 7.37 2.16
C ARG A 67 -5.74 8.00 0.94
N PRO A 68 -6.51 8.48 -0.06
CA PRO A 68 -5.93 9.09 -1.24
C PRO A 68 -5.23 10.41 -0.89
N ALA A 69 -4.12 10.69 -1.57
CA ALA A 69 -3.36 11.94 -1.43
C ALA A 69 -4.14 13.20 -1.87
#